data_AF-I3ST81-F1
#
_entry.id   AF-I3ST81-F1
#
_cell.length_a   1.000
_cell.length_b   1.000
_cell.length_c   1.000
_cell.angle_alpha   90.00
_cell.angle_beta   90.00
_cell.angle_gamma   90.00
#
_symmetry.space_group_name_H-M   'P 1'
#
loop_
_entity.id
_entity.type
_entity.pdbx_description
1 polymer ?
#
loop_
_entity_poly.entity_id
_entity_poly.type
_entity_poly.pdbx_seq_one_letter_code
_entity_poly.pdbx_strand_id
1 'polypeptide(L)'
;MAENLKRQLFGLPPRYRDSVRAITPGLPLFLYNYTTHQLHGVFEAASFGGTNIDPTAWEDKKCAGESRFPAQVRVLTRKTCEPLEEDSFRPVLHHYDGPKFRLELNVPEALFLLDIFEEQDTSNDSFKAVSA
;
A
#
# COMPACT_ATOMS: atom_id res chain seq x y z
N MET A 1 -8.64 -3.39 -4.54
CA MET A 1 -8.00 -4.10 -3.41
C MET A 1 -7.85 -5.60 -3.66
N ALA A 2 -8.92 -6.40 -3.74
CA ALA A 2 -8.82 -7.85 -3.88
C ALA A 2 -7.91 -8.32 -5.04
N GLU A 3 -8.01 -7.69 -6.21
CA GLU A 3 -7.12 -8.00 -7.34
C GLU A 3 -5.65 -7.67 -7.08
N ASN A 4 -5.37 -6.62 -6.29
CA ASN A 4 -4.00 -6.19 -5.97
C ASN A 4 -3.31 -7.27 -5.13
N LEU A 5 -4.02 -7.75 -4.10
CA LEU A 5 -3.55 -8.80 -3.20
C LEU A 5 -3.42 -10.14 -3.93
N LYS A 6 -4.39 -10.50 -4.79
CA LYS A 6 -4.33 -11.74 -5.57
C LYS A 6 -3.14 -11.77 -6.53
N ARG A 7 -2.84 -10.64 -7.19
CA ARG A 7 -1.72 -10.54 -8.15
C ARG A 7 -0.37 -10.27 -7.48
N GLN A 8 -0.37 -9.94 -6.18
CA GLN A 8 0.81 -9.44 -5.47
C GLN A 8 1.50 -8.32 -6.27
N LEU A 9 0.67 -7.40 -6.78
CA LEU A 9 1.07 -6.32 -7.66
C LEU A 9 0.29 -5.07 -7.27
N PHE A 10 1.01 -3.99 -7.02
CA PHE A 10 0.43 -2.67 -6.80
C PHE A 10 0.66 -1.80 -8.03
N GLY A 11 -0.35 -0.97 -8.33
CA GLY A 11 -0.37 -0.11 -9.50
C GLY A 11 -0.80 1.30 -9.13
N LEU A 12 -0.14 2.28 -9.73
CA LEU A 12 -0.49 3.69 -9.68
C LEU A 12 -0.68 4.27 -11.09
N PRO A 13 -1.43 5.38 -11.23
CA PRO A 13 -1.54 6.09 -12.50
C PRO A 13 -0.18 6.53 -13.06
N PRO A 14 -0.07 6.78 -14.38
CA PRO A 14 1.20 7.10 -15.06
C PRO A 14 2.00 8.25 -14.44
N ARG A 15 1.32 9.23 -13.81
CA ARG A 15 1.95 10.39 -13.17
C ARG A 15 2.87 10.06 -11.99
N TYR A 16 2.78 8.84 -11.44
CA TYR A 16 3.63 8.40 -10.32
C TYR A 16 4.77 7.47 -10.76
N ARG A 17 5.09 7.41 -12.06
CA ARG A 17 6.17 6.56 -12.59
C ARG A 17 7.51 6.83 -11.92
N ASP A 18 7.83 8.10 -11.66
CA ASP A 18 9.11 8.47 -11.04
C ASP A 18 9.16 8.04 -9.57
N SER A 19 8.07 8.29 -8.81
CA SER A 19 7.94 7.80 -7.43
C SER A 19 8.06 6.28 -7.35
N VAL A 20 7.39 5.54 -8.23
CA VAL A 20 7.46 4.07 -8.25
C VAL A 20 8.86 3.59 -8.62
N ARG A 21 9.56 4.27 -9.54
CA ARG A 21 10.93 3.90 -9.94
C ARG A 21 11.95 4.02 -8.80
N ALA A 22 11.68 4.86 -7.81
CA ALA A 22 12.52 4.96 -6.61
C ALA A 22 12.34 3.76 -5.65
N ILE A 23 11.31 2.94 -5.84
CA ILE A 23 11.07 1.75 -5.00
C ILE A 23 12.12 0.69 -5.31
N THR A 24 12.75 0.19 -4.24
CA THR A 24 13.71 -0.90 -4.26
C THR A 24 13.16 -2.12 -3.50
N PRO A 25 13.59 -3.35 -3.85
CA PRO A 25 13.21 -4.54 -3.09
C PRO A 25 13.53 -4.38 -1.60
N GLY A 26 12.63 -4.84 -0.73
CA GLY A 26 12.76 -4.72 0.73
C GLY A 26 12.09 -3.47 1.32
N LEU A 27 11.68 -2.50 0.49
CA LEU A 27 11.03 -1.29 0.99
C LEU A 27 9.63 -1.60 1.54
N PRO A 28 9.25 -1.11 2.74
CA PRO A 28 7.90 -1.25 3.25
C PRO A 28 6.92 -0.42 2.40
N LEU A 29 5.79 -1.02 2.09
CA LEU A 29 4.72 -0.43 1.30
C LEU A 29 3.38 -0.63 2.02
N PHE A 30 2.48 0.34 1.85
CA PHE A 30 1.14 0.30 2.41
C PHE A 30 0.12 0.49 1.28
N LEU A 31 -1.04 -0.14 1.38
CA LEU A 31 -2.09 -0.03 0.37
C LEU A 31 -3.19 0.90 0.84
N TYR A 32 -3.28 2.09 0.26
CA TYR A 32 -4.37 3.02 0.54
C TYR A 32 -5.57 2.82 -0.38
N ASN A 33 -6.76 2.68 0.21
CA ASN A 33 -8.02 2.60 -0.51
C ASN A 33 -8.72 3.97 -0.54
N TYR A 34 -8.69 4.62 -1.70
CA TYR A 34 -9.34 5.93 -1.91
C TYR A 34 -10.87 5.92 -1.80
N THR A 35 -11.53 4.77 -1.86
CA THR A 35 -13.00 4.70 -1.73
C THR A 35 -13.43 4.59 -0.28
N THR A 36 -12.72 3.80 0.53
CA THR A 36 -13.06 3.58 1.94
C THR A 36 -12.23 4.43 2.89
N HIS A 37 -11.24 5.17 2.38
CA HIS A 37 -10.33 5.98 3.20
C HIS A 37 -9.58 5.15 4.24
N GLN A 38 -9.17 3.94 3.85
CA GLN A 38 -8.49 3.00 4.73
C GLN A 38 -7.09 2.68 4.23
N LEU A 39 -6.15 2.53 5.17
CA LEU A 39 -4.80 2.04 4.91
C LEU A 39 -4.74 0.56 5.28
N HIS A 40 -4.26 -0.26 4.37
CA HIS A 40 -4.21 -1.71 4.54
C HIS A 40 -2.78 -2.19 4.59
N GLY A 41 -2.55 -3.08 5.57
CA GLY A 41 -1.48 -4.08 5.62
C GLY A 41 -0.05 -3.54 5.64
N VAL A 42 0.86 -4.44 6.02
CA VAL A 42 2.29 -4.25 5.86
C VAL A 42 2.74 -5.09 4.67
N PHE A 43 3.13 -4.43 3.60
CA PHE A 43 3.67 -5.07 2.40
C PHE A 43 5.14 -4.73 2.23
N GLU A 44 5.84 -5.56 1.47
CA GLU A 44 7.23 -5.30 1.10
C GLU A 44 7.38 -5.35 -0.41
N ALA A 45 8.17 -4.46 -0.98
CA ALA A 45 8.55 -4.52 -2.37
C ALA A 45 9.33 -5.80 -2.65
N ALA A 46 8.81 -6.67 -3.52
CA ALA A 46 9.49 -7.86 -4.02
C ALA A 46 10.30 -7.61 -5.29
N SER A 47 10.15 -6.44 -5.90
CA SER A 47 10.88 -6.02 -7.09
C SER A 47 11.21 -4.54 -7.02
N PHE A 48 12.10 -4.10 -7.91
CA PHE A 48 12.16 -2.69 -8.27
C PHE A 48 10.82 -2.25 -8.87
N GLY A 49 10.44 -1.00 -8.67
CA GLY A 49 9.30 -0.42 -9.36
C GLY A 49 9.58 -0.19 -10.85
N GLY A 50 8.54 -0.27 -11.67
CA GLY A 50 8.65 -0.26 -13.12
C GLY A 50 7.37 0.21 -13.81
N THR A 51 7.39 0.16 -15.14
CA THR A 51 6.22 0.46 -15.98
C THR A 51 5.71 -0.82 -16.62
N ASN A 52 4.41 -1.10 -16.48
CA ASN A 52 3.74 -2.25 -17.09
C ASN A 52 4.45 -3.59 -16.83
N ILE A 53 4.84 -3.84 -15.56
CA ILE A 53 5.36 -5.14 -15.09
C ILE A 53 4.36 -6.27 -15.42
N ASP A 54 3.07 -6.02 -15.24
CA ASP A 54 1.98 -6.81 -15.76
C ASP A 54 1.02 -5.86 -16.52
N PRO A 55 1.12 -5.80 -17.86
CA PRO A 55 0.26 -4.93 -18.68
C PRO A 55 -1.21 -5.39 -18.69
N THR A 56 -1.50 -6.64 -18.29
CA THR A 56 -2.86 -7.19 -18.25
C THR A 56 -3.57 -6.88 -16.92
N ALA A 57 -2.86 -6.35 -15.93
CA ALA A 57 -3.44 -5.97 -14.66
C ALA A 57 -4.32 -4.72 -14.82
N TRP A 58 -5.56 -4.77 -14.32
CA TRP A 58 -6.53 -3.66 -14.44
C TRP A 58 -6.71 -3.15 -15.88
N GLU A 59 -6.55 -4.03 -16.87
CA GLU A 59 -6.69 -3.70 -18.28
C GLU A 59 -8.11 -3.20 -18.60
N ASP A 60 -8.21 -2.17 -19.44
CA ASP A 60 -9.49 -1.72 -20.01
C ASP A 60 -9.74 -2.44 -21.33
N LYS A 61 -10.99 -2.88 -21.55
CA LYS A 61 -11.44 -3.45 -22.83
C LYS A 61 -11.18 -2.54 -24.03
N LYS A 62 -11.05 -1.23 -23.80
CA LYS A 62 -10.77 -0.22 -24.84
C LYS A 62 -9.30 -0.09 -25.20
N CYS A 63 -8.38 -0.43 -24.30
CA CYS A 63 -6.94 -0.25 -24.46
C CYS A 63 -6.23 -1.57 -24.16
N ALA A 64 -6.29 -2.50 -25.12
CA ALA A 64 -5.65 -3.79 -24.96
C ALA A 64 -4.13 -3.65 -24.87
N GLY A 65 -3.51 -4.38 -23.93
CA GLY A 65 -2.06 -4.39 -23.71
C GLY A 65 -1.53 -3.27 -22.82
N GLU A 66 -2.39 -2.44 -22.21
CA GLU A 66 -1.97 -1.44 -21.22
C GLU A 66 -2.83 -1.47 -19.96
N SER A 67 -2.14 -1.52 -18.82
CA SER A 67 -2.76 -1.41 -17.50
C SER A 67 -3.27 0.03 -17.28
N ARG A 68 -4.46 0.17 -16.70
CA ARG A 68 -4.96 1.48 -16.21
C ARG A 68 -4.06 2.09 -15.14
N PHE A 69 -3.24 1.26 -14.50
CA PHE A 69 -2.28 1.64 -13.47
C PHE A 69 -0.88 1.12 -13.87
N PRO A 70 -0.21 1.79 -14.81
CA PRO A 70 1.00 1.26 -15.42
C PRO A 70 2.25 1.46 -14.55
N ALA A 71 2.25 2.37 -13.57
CA ALA A 71 3.36 2.50 -12.62
C ALA A 71 3.23 1.40 -11.56
N GLN A 72 4.05 0.36 -11.65
CA GLN A 72 3.81 -0.91 -10.95
C GLN A 72 5.00 -1.37 -10.11
N VAL A 73 4.71 -2.14 -9.07
CA VAL A 73 5.71 -2.85 -8.25
C VAL A 73 5.14 -4.19 -7.78
N ARG A 74 5.95 -5.24 -7.82
CA ARG A 74 5.58 -6.53 -7.20
C ARG A 74 5.76 -6.42 -5.70
N VAL A 75 4.83 -7.00 -4.96
CA VAL A 75 4.84 -6.93 -3.50
C VAL A 75 4.76 -8.31 -2.87
N LEU A 76 5.15 -8.40 -1.61
CA LEU A 76 4.88 -9.54 -0.75
C LEU A 76 4.05 -9.05 0.42
N THR A 77 3.03 -9.81 0.78
CA THR A 77 2.26 -9.57 2.00
C THR A 77 3.12 -10.04 3.18
N ARG A 78 3.60 -9.11 4.00
CA ARG A 78 4.33 -9.46 5.23
C ARG A 78 3.37 -9.88 6.33
N LYS A 79 2.27 -9.14 6.47
CA LYS A 79 1.28 -9.35 7.52
C LYS A 79 -0.11 -8.96 7.05
N THR A 80 -1.09 -9.76 7.44
CA THR A 80 -2.50 -9.43 7.28
C THR A 80 -2.98 -8.79 8.57
N CYS A 81 -3.28 -7.50 8.53
CA CYS A 81 -3.77 -6.71 9.66
C CYS A 81 -5.15 -6.15 9.34
N GLU A 82 -5.88 -5.74 10.38
CA GLU A 82 -7.12 -4.98 10.17
C GLU A 82 -6.80 -3.64 9.48
N PRO A 83 -7.70 -3.13 8.62
CA PRO A 83 -7.49 -1.84 7.97
C PRO A 83 -7.47 -0.68 9.00
N LEU A 84 -6.55 0.27 8.81
CA LEU A 84 -6.54 1.51 9.57
C LEU A 84 -7.46 2.54 8.95
N GLU A 85 -8.32 3.16 9.76
CA GLU A 85 -9.14 4.30 9.35
C GLU A 85 -8.30 5.57 9.21
N GLU A 86 -8.72 6.48 8.32
CA GLU A 86 -7.98 7.72 8.01
C GLU A 86 -7.59 8.50 9.27
N ASP A 87 -8.51 8.66 10.22
CA ASP A 87 -8.28 9.41 11.46
C ASP A 87 -7.13 8.86 12.31
N SER A 88 -6.81 7.57 12.18
CA SER A 88 -5.73 6.92 12.94
C SER A 88 -4.33 7.29 12.44
N PHE A 89 -4.17 7.56 11.14
CA PHE A 89 -2.86 7.85 10.54
C PHE A 89 -2.72 9.27 9.97
N ARG A 90 -3.83 9.96 9.73
CA ARG A 90 -3.88 11.33 9.21
C ARG A 90 -3.06 12.34 10.04
N PRO A 91 -2.98 12.26 11.38
CA PRO A 91 -2.16 13.20 12.15
C PRO A 91 -0.65 13.11 11.86
N VAL A 92 -0.19 11.98 11.31
CA VAL A 92 1.24 11.70 11.12
C VAL A 92 1.68 11.83 9.68
N LEU A 93 0.80 11.58 8.71
CA LEU A 93 1.16 11.76 7.30
C LEU A 93 1.30 13.24 6.94
N HIS A 94 2.38 13.58 6.25
CA HIS A 94 2.53 14.89 5.65
C HIS A 94 1.53 15.06 4.50
N HIS A 95 0.72 16.11 4.60
CA HIS A 95 -0.24 16.49 3.58
C HIS A 95 0.41 17.47 2.60
N TYR A 96 0.01 17.43 1.33
CA TYR A 96 0.20 18.62 0.48
C TYR A 96 -0.65 19.76 1.06
N ASP A 97 -0.45 21.01 0.61
CA ASP A 97 -1.37 22.12 0.91
C ASP A 97 -2.77 21.80 0.30
N GLY A 98 -3.56 20.99 1.00
CA GLY A 98 -4.85 20.45 0.53
C GLY A 98 -5.21 19.07 1.10
N PRO A 99 -6.36 18.49 0.69
CA PRO A 99 -6.92 17.27 1.27
C PRO A 99 -6.21 15.98 0.81
N LYS A 100 -5.04 16.09 0.17
CA LYS A 100 -4.30 14.96 -0.40
C LYS A 100 -3.00 14.79 0.36
N PHE A 101 -2.75 13.59 0.87
CA PHE A 101 -1.45 13.23 1.41
C PHE A 101 -0.49 12.78 0.31
N ARG A 102 0.79 12.91 0.60
CA ARG A 102 1.87 12.44 -0.27
C ARG A 102 1.92 10.91 -0.23
N LEU A 103 2.04 10.27 -1.39
CA LEU A 103 2.17 8.81 -1.48
C LEU A 103 3.51 8.30 -0.93
N GLU A 104 4.54 9.13 -1.04
CA GLU A 104 5.86 8.86 -0.47
C GLU A 104 5.85 9.19 1.02
N LEU A 105 6.40 8.26 1.81
CA LEU A 105 6.57 8.42 3.24
C LEU A 105 8.04 8.74 3.54
N ASN A 106 8.28 9.63 4.49
CA ASN A 106 9.59 9.75 5.12
C ASN A 106 9.79 8.61 6.13
N VAL A 107 11.02 8.47 6.64
CA VAL A 107 11.36 7.40 7.59
C VAL A 107 10.49 7.45 8.86
N PRO A 108 10.34 8.60 9.55
CA PRO A 108 9.43 8.69 10.70
C PRO A 108 7.98 8.26 10.43
N GLU A 109 7.41 8.68 9.30
CA GLU A 109 6.04 8.33 8.89
C GLU A 109 5.88 6.82 8.68
N ALA A 110 6.84 6.21 8.00
CA ALA A 110 6.83 4.77 7.75
C ALA A 110 6.97 3.97 9.04
N LEU A 111 7.89 4.36 9.94
CA LEU A 111 8.07 3.71 11.23
C LEU A 111 6.81 3.78 12.08
N PHE A 112 6.19 4.96 12.17
CA PHE A 112 4.95 5.13 12.93
C PHE A 112 3.80 4.24 12.43
N LEU A 113 3.64 4.12 11.10
CA LEU A 113 2.65 3.22 10.53
C LEU A 113 2.94 1.75 10.86
N LEU A 114 4.21 1.34 10.80
CA LEU A 114 4.61 -0.01 11.19
C LEU A 114 4.27 -0.28 12.66
N ASP A 115 4.57 0.66 13.55
CA ASP A 115 4.28 0.55 14.99
C ASP A 115 2.78 0.38 15.24
N ILE A 116 1.92 1.20 14.61
CA ILE A 116 0.46 1.05 14.74
C ILE A 116 0.00 -0.35 14.30
N PHE A 117 0.47 -0.81 13.14
CA PHE A 117 0.08 -2.13 12.63
C PHE A 117 0.59 -3.26 13.55
N GLU A 118 1.77 -3.12 14.17
CA GLU A 118 2.28 -4.09 15.14
C GLU A 118 1.47 -4.11 16.45
N GLU A 119 1.06 -2.95 16.96
CA GLU A 119 0.25 -2.84 18.19
C GLU A 119 -1.12 -3.52 18.06
N GLN A 120 -1.76 -3.42 16.88
CA GLN A 120 -3.02 -4.10 16.61
C GLN A 120 -2.93 -5.61 16.74
N ASP A 121 -1.79 -6.20 16.39
CA ASP A 121 -1.59 -7.64 16.50
C ASP A 121 -1.43 -8.11 17.95
N THR A 122 -0.73 -7.34 18.78
CA THR A 122 -0.61 -7.65 20.21
C THR A 122 -1.96 -7.57 20.93
N SER A 123 -2.82 -6.66 20.51
CA SER A 123 -4.19 -6.51 21.02
C SER A 123 -5.09 -7.67 20.59
N ASN A 124 -4.91 -8.20 19.38
CA ASN A 124 -5.67 -9.35 18.89
C ASN A 124 -5.25 -10.67 19.54
N ASP A 125 -3.97 -10.84 19.90
CA ASP A 125 -3.51 -12.04 20.62
C ASP A 125 -3.94 -12.03 22.09
N SER A 126 -4.02 -10.86 22.73
CA SER A 126 -4.48 -10.74 24.12
C SER A 126 -5.97 -11.01 24.30
N PHE A 127 -6.82 -10.77 23.29
CA PHE A 127 -8.24 -11.20 23.32
C PHE A 127 -8.43 -12.70 23.05
N LYS A 128 -7.53 -13.36 22.31
CA LYS A 128 -7.57 -14.83 22.12
C LYS A 128 -7.14 -15.59 23.38
N ALA A 129 -6.25 -15.01 24.19
CA ALA A 129 -5.75 -15.65 25.41
C ALA A 129 -6.76 -15.66 26.57
N VAL A 130 -7.82 -14.83 26.53
CA VAL A 130 -8.83 -14.73 27.61
C VAL A 130 -10.10 -15.55 27.31
N SER A 131 -10.16 -16.21 26.16
CA SER A 131 -11.31 -17.04 25.75
C SER A 131 -11.03 -18.55 25.78
N ALA A 132 -10.06 -19.02 26.57
CA ALA A 132 -9.76 -20.44 26.76
C ALA A 132 -10.13 -20.92 28.17
#